data_AF-W4VRV6-F1
#
_entry.id   AF-W4VRV6-F1
#
_cell.length_a   1.000
_cell.length_b   1.000
_cell.length_c   1.000
_cell.angle_alpha   90.00
_cell.angle_beta   90.00
_cell.angle_gamma   90.00
#
_symmetry.space_group_name_H-M   'P 1'
#
loop_
_entity.id
_entity.type
_entity.pdbx_description
1 polymer ?
#
loop_
_entity_poly.entity_id
_entity_poly.type
_entity_poly.pdbx_seq_one_letter_code
_entity_poly.pdbx_strand_id
1 'polypeptide(L)'
;MAMSMSMTLSVFVMVVMAATVTGFTHLQVPNLSRMERDEPLDCCEMKKCCVRSMYECLQDHRGNEYDMATECYQKAGDICGSYNEIVGCCQGYEICILKNVPHTGLQRAHDLCESTDCYNPCQ
;
A
#
# COMPACT_ATOMS: atom_id res chain seq x y z
N MET A 1 63.59 30.08 -12.57
CA MET A 1 63.20 29.45 -11.29
C MET A 1 61.75 29.06 -11.43
N ALA A 2 61.48 27.76 -11.39
CA ALA A 2 60.14 27.20 -11.52
C ALA A 2 59.49 27.12 -10.13
N MET A 3 58.27 27.63 -9.99
CA MET A 3 57.34 27.14 -8.98
C MET A 3 55.98 26.97 -9.62
N SER A 4 55.49 25.75 -9.47
CA SER A 4 54.32 25.12 -10.06
C SER A 4 53.01 25.65 -9.45
N MET A 5 52.22 26.39 -10.23
CA MET A 5 50.81 26.71 -9.95
C MET A 5 49.85 25.64 -10.53
N SER A 6 50.14 24.36 -10.30
CA SER A 6 49.34 23.25 -10.85
C SER A 6 48.92 22.22 -9.79
N MET A 7 49.05 22.56 -8.50
CA MET A 7 48.73 21.67 -7.38
C MET A 7 47.38 21.94 -6.71
N THR A 8 46.60 22.91 -7.19
CA THR A 8 45.34 23.29 -6.52
C THR A 8 44.09 22.79 -7.24
N LEU A 9 44.16 22.36 -8.50
CA LEU A 9 42.97 21.90 -9.24
C LEU A 9 42.61 20.42 -8.99
N SER A 10 43.56 19.56 -8.62
CA SER A 10 43.29 18.13 -8.46
C SER A 10 42.69 17.74 -7.10
N VAL A 11 42.68 18.65 -6.13
CA VAL A 11 42.15 18.39 -4.78
C VAL A 11 40.63 18.63 -4.70
N PHE A 12 40.09 19.51 -5.54
CA PHE A 12 38.66 19.85 -5.48
C PHE A 12 37.73 18.81 -6.12
N VAL A 13 38.25 17.93 -6.99
CA VAL A 13 37.41 16.91 -7.66
C VAL A 13 37.21 15.67 -6.76
N MET A 14 38.19 15.31 -5.92
CA MET A 14 38.03 14.18 -5.00
C MET A 14 37.07 14.47 -3.83
N VAL A 15 36.92 15.73 -3.40
CA VAL A 15 36.03 16.06 -2.27
C VAL A 15 34.55 15.97 -2.66
N VAL A 16 34.19 16.26 -3.91
CA VAL A 16 32.79 16.17 -4.37
C VAL A 16 32.30 14.72 -4.47
N MET A 17 33.18 13.78 -4.84
CA MET A 17 32.85 12.35 -4.91
C MET A 17 32.73 11.68 -3.53
N ALA A 18 33.34 12.24 -2.49
CA ALA A 18 33.26 11.68 -1.13
C ALA A 18 32.00 12.16 -0.36
N ALA A 19 31.49 13.36 -0.66
CA ALA A 19 30.27 13.88 -0.03
C ALA A 19 28.98 13.28 -0.62
N THR A 20 29.03 12.69 -1.82
CA THR A 20 27.87 12.05 -2.46
C THR A 20 27.64 10.60 -2.02
N VAL A 21 28.53 10.00 -1.22
CA VAL A 21 28.47 8.58 -0.84
C VAL A 21 28.25 8.37 0.68
N THR A 22 28.11 9.45 1.45
CA THR A 22 27.84 9.37 2.90
C THR A 22 26.47 9.94 3.31
N GLY A 23 25.63 10.33 2.35
CA GLY A 23 24.22 10.66 2.57
C GLY A 23 23.24 9.50 2.28
N PHE A 24 23.75 8.31 1.98
CA PHE A 24 22.95 7.16 1.50
C PHE A 24 23.18 5.89 2.33
N THR A 25 23.26 6.04 3.65
CA THR A 25 23.10 4.91 4.57
C THR A 25 22.38 5.38 5.83
N HIS A 26 21.14 5.83 5.68
CA HIS A 26 20.16 5.60 6.74
C HIS A 26 19.27 4.46 6.25
N LEU A 27 19.72 3.25 6.61
CA LEU A 27 18.93 2.05 6.80
C LEU A 27 17.66 1.98 5.94
N GLN A 28 17.77 1.28 4.80
CA GLN A 28 16.65 0.47 4.34
C GLN A 28 16.25 -0.43 5.51
N VAL A 29 15.23 -0.01 6.26
CA VAL A 29 14.36 -0.92 6.98
C VAL A 29 13.31 -1.34 5.95
N PRO A 30 13.45 -2.52 5.31
CA PRO A 30 12.33 -3.09 4.59
C PRO A 30 11.29 -3.50 5.63
N ASN A 31 10.03 -3.13 5.41
CA ASN A 31 8.89 -3.27 6.34
C ASN A 31 8.80 -2.20 7.43
N LEU A 32 8.59 -0.96 7.02
CA LEU A 32 7.61 -0.15 7.73
C LEU A 32 6.29 -0.39 7.00
N SER A 33 5.42 -1.18 7.61
CA SER A 33 3.98 -1.13 7.30
C SER A 33 3.61 0.35 7.22
N ARG A 34 2.94 0.70 6.13
CA ARG A 34 2.76 2.05 5.57
C ARG A 34 1.84 2.93 6.43
N MET A 35 2.02 2.95 7.74
CA MET A 35 1.10 3.51 8.73
C MET A 35 1.73 4.64 9.55
N GLU A 36 2.81 5.27 9.06
CA GLU A 36 3.50 6.36 9.78
C GLU A 36 3.47 7.72 9.06
N ARG A 37 2.59 7.90 8.05
CA ARG A 37 2.48 9.22 7.35
C ARG A 37 1.14 9.93 7.42
N ASP A 38 0.09 9.26 7.84
CA ASP A 38 -1.22 9.90 8.03
C ASP A 38 -1.78 9.41 9.36
N GLU A 39 -2.42 10.29 10.13
CA GLU A 39 -3.16 9.92 11.34
C GLU A 39 -3.98 8.65 11.07
N PRO A 40 -4.11 7.71 12.02
CA PRO A 40 -4.87 6.48 11.78
C PRO A 40 -6.24 6.87 11.25
N LEU A 41 -6.53 6.48 10.00
CA LEU A 41 -7.84 6.73 9.41
C LEU A 41 -8.88 6.21 10.39
N ASP A 42 -9.88 7.05 10.66
CA ASP A 42 -11.08 6.61 11.37
C ASP A 42 -11.53 5.27 10.76
N CYS A 43 -11.88 4.32 11.61
CA CYS A 43 -12.34 2.99 11.25
C CYS A 43 -13.37 3.01 10.10
N CYS A 44 -14.29 3.98 10.16
CA CYS A 44 -15.28 4.18 9.12
C CYS A 44 -14.66 4.58 7.78
N GLU A 45 -13.62 5.41 7.77
CA GLU A 45 -12.92 5.84 6.57
C GLU A 45 -12.04 4.72 5.99
N MET A 46 -11.38 3.91 6.84
CA MET A 46 -10.64 2.75 6.36
C MET A 46 -11.57 1.69 5.73
N LYS A 47 -12.74 1.44 6.32
CA LYS A 47 -13.78 0.59 5.71
C LYS A 47 -14.17 1.11 4.32
N LYS A 48 -14.53 2.39 4.20
CA LYS A 48 -14.93 3.00 2.92
C LYS A 48 -13.81 2.90 1.88
N CYS A 49 -12.57 3.20 2.28
CA CYS A 49 -11.41 3.07 1.41
C CYS A 49 -11.21 1.63 0.93
N CYS A 50 -11.29 0.66 1.84
CA CYS A 50 -11.10 -0.76 1.55
C CYS A 50 -12.13 -1.27 0.55
N VAL A 51 -13.42 -1.01 0.81
CA VAL A 51 -14.54 -1.41 -0.04
C VAL A 51 -14.38 -0.84 -1.45
N ARG A 52 -14.06 0.46 -1.56
CA ARG A 52 -13.84 1.13 -2.85
C ARG A 52 -12.64 0.56 -3.60
N SER A 53 -11.47 0.52 -2.96
CA SER A 53 -10.22 0.09 -3.60
C SER A 53 -10.28 -1.37 -4.06
N MET A 54 -10.91 -2.24 -3.26
CA MET A 54 -11.12 -3.64 -3.63
C MET A 54 -12.10 -3.76 -4.81
N TYR A 55 -13.20 -3.00 -4.81
CA TYR A 55 -14.16 -3.01 -5.91
C TYR A 55 -13.54 -2.52 -7.23
N GLU A 56 -12.81 -1.40 -7.19
CA GLU A 56 -12.08 -0.86 -8.35
C GLU A 56 -11.06 -1.87 -8.89
N CYS A 57 -10.29 -2.52 -8.00
CA CYS A 57 -9.37 -3.58 -8.42
C CYS A 57 -10.10 -4.76 -9.09
N LEU A 58 -11.21 -5.22 -8.54
CA LEU A 58 -11.99 -6.30 -9.14
C LEU A 58 -12.58 -5.94 -10.51
N GLN A 59 -12.89 -4.66 -10.75
CA GLN A 59 -13.35 -4.20 -12.05
C GLN A 59 -12.29 -4.35 -13.16
N ASP A 60 -10.99 -4.33 -12.80
CA ASP A 60 -9.89 -4.57 -13.74
C ASP A 60 -9.75 -6.05 -14.13
N HIS A 61 -10.42 -6.95 -13.38
CA HIS A 61 -10.32 -8.41 -13.53
C HIS A 61 -11.66 -9.07 -13.90
N ARG A 62 -12.41 -8.47 -14.83
CA ARG A 62 -13.72 -8.99 -15.26
C ARG A 62 -13.67 -10.44 -15.74
N GLY A 63 -14.53 -11.28 -15.19
CA GLY A 63 -14.59 -12.72 -15.45
C GLY A 63 -13.61 -13.57 -14.64
N ASN A 64 -12.76 -12.95 -13.81
CA ASN A 64 -11.82 -13.61 -12.89
C ASN A 64 -11.92 -13.04 -11.46
N GLU A 65 -13.02 -12.38 -11.12
CA GLU A 65 -13.15 -11.59 -9.89
C GLU A 65 -13.06 -12.45 -8.63
N TYR A 66 -13.53 -13.70 -8.69
CA TYR A 66 -13.44 -14.63 -7.57
C TYR A 66 -12.00 -14.98 -7.22
N ASP A 67 -11.20 -15.33 -8.22
CA ASP A 67 -9.79 -15.71 -8.03
C ASP A 67 -8.93 -14.50 -7.65
N MET A 68 -9.29 -13.31 -8.13
CA MET A 68 -8.57 -12.06 -7.83
C MET A 68 -9.01 -11.39 -6.52
N ALA A 69 -10.05 -11.89 -5.85
CA ALA A 69 -10.62 -11.25 -4.67
C ALA A 69 -9.59 -11.06 -3.55
N THR A 70 -8.80 -12.09 -3.24
CA THR A 70 -7.79 -12.01 -2.18
C THR A 70 -6.62 -11.09 -2.54
N GLU A 71 -6.17 -11.08 -3.80
CA GLU A 71 -5.10 -10.16 -4.26
C GLU A 71 -5.59 -8.71 -4.21
N CYS A 72 -6.81 -8.45 -4.70
CA CYS A 72 -7.44 -7.14 -4.62
C CYS A 72 -7.70 -6.69 -3.18
N TYR A 73 -7.99 -7.63 -2.28
CA TYR A 73 -8.13 -7.36 -0.86
C TYR A 73 -6.81 -6.92 -0.22
N GLN A 74 -5.72 -7.64 -0.49
CA GLN A 74 -4.38 -7.27 -0.01
C GLN A 74 -3.94 -5.90 -0.53
N LYS A 75 -4.13 -5.65 -1.83
CA LYS A 75 -3.84 -4.36 -2.47
C LYS A 75 -4.66 -3.22 -1.84
N ALA A 76 -5.93 -3.47 -1.51
CA ALA A 76 -6.75 -2.50 -0.79
C ALA A 76 -6.20 -2.21 0.61
N GLY A 77 -5.70 -3.23 1.32
CA GLY A 77 -5.00 -3.07 2.60
C GLY A 77 -3.72 -2.24 2.50
N ASP A 78 -2.92 -2.44 1.46
CA ASP A 78 -1.68 -1.66 1.23
C ASP A 78 -1.92 -0.18 0.91
N ILE A 79 -3.09 0.14 0.37
CA ILE A 79 -3.52 1.51 0.02
C ILE A 79 -4.19 2.19 1.22
N CYS A 80 -5.13 1.49 1.85
CA CYS A 80 -6.02 2.06 2.86
C CYS A 80 -5.51 1.91 4.29
N GLY A 81 -4.44 1.14 4.48
CA GLY A 81 -4.03 0.66 5.79
C GLY A 81 -4.77 -0.63 6.15
N SER A 82 -4.25 -1.29 7.19
CA SER A 82 -4.87 -2.47 7.78
C SER A 82 -4.94 -2.31 9.29
N TYR A 83 -5.95 -2.90 9.92
CA TYR A 83 -6.04 -2.92 11.38
C TYR A 83 -5.01 -3.87 11.99
N ASN A 84 -4.78 -4.98 11.29
CA ASN A 84 -3.76 -5.98 11.56
C ASN A 84 -3.45 -6.64 10.21
N GLU A 85 -2.19 -6.99 9.98
CA GLU A 85 -1.75 -7.74 8.78
C GLU A 85 -2.57 -9.00 8.52
N ILE A 86 -3.14 -9.61 9.56
CA ILE A 86 -3.97 -10.83 9.47
C ILE A 86 -5.42 -10.51 9.07
N VAL A 87 -6.00 -9.45 9.65
CA VAL A 87 -7.42 -9.12 9.42
C VAL A 87 -7.58 -8.30 8.14
N GLY A 88 -6.57 -7.49 7.77
CA GLY A 88 -6.60 -6.58 6.64
C GLY A 88 -7.42 -5.32 6.90
N CYS A 89 -8.01 -4.75 5.84
CA CYS A 89 -8.75 -3.48 5.91
C CYS A 89 -10.26 -3.65 6.11
N CYS A 90 -10.87 -4.78 5.72
CA CYS A 90 -12.27 -5.10 5.98
C CYS A 90 -12.59 -6.57 5.62
N GLN A 91 -12.32 -7.51 6.52
CA GLN A 91 -12.46 -8.94 6.23
C GLN A 91 -13.90 -9.36 5.89
N GLY A 92 -14.88 -8.72 6.52
CA GLY A 92 -16.28 -9.04 6.26
C GLY A 92 -16.74 -8.73 4.84
N TYR A 93 -16.20 -7.67 4.24
CA TYR A 93 -16.45 -7.35 2.84
C TYR A 93 -15.83 -8.40 1.91
N GLU A 94 -14.58 -8.80 2.15
CA GLU A 94 -13.90 -9.85 1.37
C GLU A 94 -14.71 -11.16 1.37
N ILE A 95 -15.09 -11.64 2.56
CA ILE A 95 -15.87 -12.88 2.71
C ILE A 95 -17.22 -12.77 1.99
N CYS A 96 -17.88 -11.62 2.09
CA CYS A 96 -19.16 -11.39 1.42
C CYS A 96 -19.00 -11.41 -0.11
N ILE A 97 -17.95 -10.77 -0.64
CA ILE A 97 -17.65 -10.75 -2.08
C ILE A 97 -17.36 -12.16 -2.59
N LEU A 98 -16.48 -12.92 -1.93
CA LEU A 98 -16.14 -14.30 -2.29
C LEU A 98 -17.39 -15.19 -2.35
N LYS A 99 -18.37 -14.96 -1.46
CA LYS A 99 -19.62 -15.71 -1.43
C LYS A 99 -20.58 -15.34 -2.55
N ASN A 100 -20.65 -14.06 -2.96
CA ASN A 100 -21.72 -13.58 -3.85
C ASN A 100 -21.28 -13.38 -5.30
N VAL A 101 -20.00 -13.09 -5.56
CA VAL A 101 -19.47 -12.85 -6.92
C VAL A 101 -19.77 -14.01 -7.88
N PRO A 102 -19.54 -15.30 -7.53
CA PRO A 102 -19.79 -16.41 -8.44
C PRO A 102 -21.25 -16.56 -8.89
N HIS A 103 -22.19 -16.00 -8.13
CA HIS A 103 -23.63 -16.20 -8.35
C HIS A 103 -24.32 -14.97 -8.94
N THR A 104 -23.82 -13.78 -8.65
CA THR A 104 -24.51 -12.52 -8.94
C THR A 104 -23.73 -11.56 -9.82
N GLY A 105 -22.44 -11.85 -10.06
CA GLY A 105 -21.52 -10.93 -10.72
C GLY A 105 -21.06 -9.80 -9.81
N LEU A 106 -19.97 -9.14 -10.20
CA LEU A 106 -19.27 -8.17 -9.35
C LEU A 106 -20.14 -7.01 -8.85
N GLN A 107 -20.88 -6.36 -9.74
CA GLN A 107 -21.66 -5.17 -9.36
C GLN A 107 -22.74 -5.50 -8.33
N ARG A 108 -23.53 -6.55 -8.57
CA ARG A 108 -24.58 -6.95 -7.62
C ARG A 108 -24.00 -7.50 -6.32
N ALA A 109 -22.87 -8.21 -6.37
CA ALA A 109 -22.16 -8.65 -5.17
C ALA A 109 -21.69 -7.44 -4.34
N HIS A 110 -21.16 -6.39 -4.98
CA HIS A 110 -20.75 -5.16 -4.31
C HIS A 110 -21.93 -4.48 -3.60
N ASP A 111 -23.05 -4.27 -4.30
CA ASP A 111 -24.25 -3.63 -3.74
C ASP A 111 -24.81 -4.41 -2.52
N LEU A 112 -24.66 -5.74 -2.51
CA LEU A 112 -25.06 -6.59 -1.38
C LEU A 112 -24.06 -6.52 -0.21
N CYS A 113 -22.79 -6.26 -0.50
CA CYS A 113 -21.71 -6.42 0.45
C CYS A 113 -21.18 -5.10 1.02
N GLU A 114 -21.40 -3.95 0.38
CA GLU A 114 -20.85 -2.64 0.78
C GLU A 114 -21.20 -2.25 2.22
N SER A 115 -22.37 -2.65 2.70
CA SER A 115 -22.84 -2.36 4.05
C SER A 115 -22.40 -3.40 5.09
N THR A 116 -21.77 -4.50 4.66
CA THR A 116 -21.38 -5.62 5.54
C THR A 116 -20.41 -5.15 6.62
N ASP A 117 -20.59 -5.62 7.85
CA ASP A 117 -19.67 -5.35 8.94
C ASP A 117 -18.33 -6.04 8.70
N CYS A 118 -17.22 -5.34 8.95
CA CYS A 118 -15.87 -5.85 8.73
C CYS A 118 -15.42 -6.89 9.78
N TYR A 119 -16.35 -7.51 10.51
CA TYR A 119 -16.11 -8.38 11.67
C TYR A 119 -15.23 -7.75 12.76
N ASN A 120 -15.49 -6.47 12.99
CA ASN A 120 -15.04 -5.70 14.15
C ASN A 120 -13.52 -5.63 14.38
N PRO A 121 -12.89 -4.62 13.77
CA PRO A 121 -11.56 -4.17 14.16
C PRO A 121 -11.55 -2.92 15.07
N CYS A 122 -12.72 -2.48 15.57
CA CYS A 122 -12.90 -1.16 16.21
C CYS A 122 -13.72 -1.22 17.53
N GLN A 123 -13.76 -2.39 18.17
CA GLN A 123 -14.05 -2.52 19.60
C GLN A 123 -12.79 -2.94 20.34
#